data_AF-A0A7V9S8M2-F1
#
_entry.id   AF-A0A7V9S8M2-F1
#
_cell.length_a   1.000
_cell.length_b   1.000
_cell.length_c   1.000
_cell.angle_alpha   90.00
_cell.angle_beta   90.00
_cell.angle_gamma   90.00
#
_symmetry.space_group_name_H-M   'P 1'
#
loop_
_entity.id
_entity.type
_entity.pdbx_description
1 polymer ?
#
loop_
_entity_poly.entity_id
_entity_poly.type
_entity_poly.pdbx_seq_one_letter_code
_entity_poly.pdbx_strand_id
1 'polypeptide(L)'
;MWLDKAVAAGDLIPDQLRVTHLDRGLAYMGKEDGQKALEAFTAAIGAGPGDLTAYHHRISIYLLNGQLENALADFNALNRLRQGDFATLMNIGRLNWYLGHTEASAAAFESFDPSSHMAWIWLQLANVRLGKKAGEFPDNSAAAFWPAPVARFYAGHISEAELLKIAADEKATTAVCEGNVFAGLWRGVQGDQTGARPLLEAAMKTCDKDTNDWYAAHNELDRMKPEGKTP
;
A
#
# COMPACT_ATOMS: atom_id res chain seq x y z
N MET A 1 3.89 17.69 30.39
CA MET A 1 4.72 16.47 30.52
C MET A 1 6.19 16.90 30.63
N TRP A 2 7.12 16.12 31.19
CA TRP A 2 8.54 16.56 31.34
C TRP A 2 9.18 16.98 29.99
N LEU A 3 8.83 16.27 28.91
CA LEU A 3 9.28 16.57 27.53
C LEU A 3 8.92 17.99 27.06
N ASP A 4 7.74 18.51 27.41
CA ASP A 4 7.32 19.86 26.99
C ASP A 4 8.19 20.95 27.62
N LYS A 5 8.60 20.74 28.89
CA LYS A 5 9.50 21.66 29.59
C LYS A 5 10.91 21.63 28.99
N ALA A 6 11.39 20.44 28.62
CA ALA A 6 12.71 20.27 28.01
C ALA A 6 12.81 20.97 26.65
N VAL A 7 11.80 20.83 25.79
CA VAL A 7 11.75 21.54 24.50
C VAL A 7 11.64 23.05 24.71
N ALA A 8 10.80 23.50 25.64
CA ALA A 8 10.60 24.94 25.90
C ALA A 8 11.86 25.63 26.47
N ALA A 9 12.75 24.89 27.13
CA ALA A 9 14.01 25.43 27.64
C ALA A 9 14.98 25.85 26.51
N GLY A 10 14.87 25.25 25.31
CA GLY A 10 15.70 25.62 24.16
C GLY A 10 17.15 25.11 24.20
N ASP A 11 17.52 24.37 25.24
CA ASP A 11 18.91 23.94 25.48
C ASP A 11 19.28 22.60 24.80
N LEU A 12 18.37 22.00 24.05
CA LEU A 12 18.57 20.69 23.42
C LEU A 12 19.36 20.79 22.12
N ILE A 13 20.41 19.97 21.97
CA ILE A 13 21.09 19.81 20.68
C ILE A 13 20.20 19.06 19.67
N PRO A 14 20.47 19.12 18.35
CA PRO A 14 19.58 18.55 17.34
C PRO A 14 19.19 17.08 17.55
N ASP A 15 20.13 16.23 17.95
CA ASP A 15 19.83 14.82 18.22
C ASP A 15 18.93 14.63 19.45
N GLN A 16 19.18 15.37 20.53
CA GLN A 16 18.31 15.36 21.72
C GLN A 16 16.93 15.92 21.39
N LEU A 17 16.86 16.99 20.59
CA LEU A 17 15.61 17.59 20.15
C LEU A 17 14.80 16.62 19.29
N ARG A 18 15.45 15.92 18.35
CA ARG A 18 14.87 14.84 17.54
C ARG A 18 14.27 13.74 18.42
N VAL A 19 15.07 13.16 19.32
CA VAL A 19 14.60 12.09 20.23
C VAL A 19 13.43 12.59 21.10
N THR A 20 13.55 13.79 21.65
CA THR A 20 12.49 14.37 22.51
C THR A 20 11.18 14.54 21.74
N HIS A 21 11.23 14.99 20.50
CA HIS A 21 10.04 15.11 19.66
C HIS A 21 9.49 13.75 19.21
N LEU A 22 10.35 12.77 18.94
CA LEU A 22 9.94 11.39 18.65
C LEU A 22 9.15 10.81 19.83
N ASP A 23 9.68 10.92 21.05
CA ASP A 23 9.03 10.45 22.28
C ASP A 23 7.71 11.18 22.55
N ARG A 24 7.63 12.49 22.26
CA ARG A 24 6.36 13.24 22.34
C ARG A 24 5.35 12.69 21.35
N GLY A 25 5.75 12.41 20.12
CA GLY A 25 4.88 11.85 19.09
C GLY A 25 4.31 10.49 19.51
N LEU A 26 5.17 9.60 20.02
CA LEU A 26 4.75 8.31 20.57
C LEU A 26 3.79 8.47 21.76
N ALA A 27 4.06 9.40 22.67
CA ALA A 27 3.18 9.69 23.80
C ALA A 27 1.81 10.25 23.37
N TYR A 28 1.73 11.01 22.27
CA TYR A 28 0.47 11.47 21.71
C TYR A 28 -0.27 10.38 20.94
N MET A 29 0.43 9.50 20.21
CA MET A 29 -0.17 8.31 19.62
C MET A 29 -0.82 7.41 20.67
N GLY A 30 -0.15 7.18 21.80
CA GLY A 30 -0.70 6.42 22.92
C GLY A 30 -1.90 7.08 23.62
N LYS A 31 -2.17 8.36 23.33
CA LYS A 31 -3.36 9.10 23.77
C LYS A 31 -4.41 9.25 22.67
N GLU A 32 -4.19 8.62 21.52
CA GLU A 32 -5.03 8.73 20.33
C GLU A 32 -5.16 10.18 19.81
N ASP A 33 -4.22 11.06 20.16
CA ASP A 33 -4.16 12.44 19.68
C ASP A 33 -3.28 12.49 18.42
N GLY A 34 -3.83 11.97 17.32
CA GLY A 34 -3.12 11.84 16.04
C GLY A 34 -2.57 13.17 15.51
N GLN A 35 -3.28 14.28 15.72
CA GLN A 35 -2.84 15.60 15.26
C GLN A 35 -1.59 16.06 16.00
N LYS A 36 -1.55 15.97 17.33
CA LYS A 36 -0.34 16.31 18.09
C LYS A 36 0.80 15.33 17.83
N ALA A 37 0.49 14.07 17.55
CA ALA A 37 1.50 13.11 17.12
C ALA A 37 2.15 13.51 15.79
N LEU A 38 1.35 13.89 14.78
CA LEU A 38 1.85 14.40 13.49
C LEU A 38 2.74 15.63 13.65
N GLU A 39 2.35 16.58 14.49
CA GLU A 39 3.14 17.78 14.79
C GLU A 39 4.49 17.41 15.43
N ALA A 40 4.47 16.50 16.40
CA ALA A 40 5.67 16.04 17.08
C ALA A 40 6.60 15.25 16.14
N PHE A 41 6.10 14.34 15.31
CA PHE A 41 6.94 13.62 14.33
C PHE A 41 7.49 14.56 13.25
N THR A 42 6.73 15.57 12.84
CA THR A 42 7.21 16.61 11.91
C THR A 42 8.36 17.41 12.52
N ALA A 43 8.26 17.78 13.80
CA ALA A 43 9.35 18.43 14.51
C ALA A 43 10.57 17.52 14.69
N ALA A 44 10.38 16.22 14.93
CA ALA A 44 11.47 15.24 14.99
C ALA A 44 12.22 15.14 13.66
N ILE A 45 11.50 15.05 12.53
CA ILE A 45 12.08 15.04 11.18
C ILE A 45 12.83 16.36 10.90
N GLY A 46 12.28 17.49 11.34
CA GLY A 46 12.95 18.80 11.20
C GLY A 46 14.28 18.88 11.96
N ALA A 47 14.34 18.29 13.16
CA ALA A 47 15.56 18.23 13.97
C ALA A 47 16.57 17.17 13.49
N GLY A 48 16.09 16.11 12.83
CA GLY A 48 16.91 15.03 12.30
C GLY A 48 16.30 14.40 11.04
N PRO A 49 16.59 14.92 9.83
CA PRO A 49 15.94 14.47 8.59
C PRO A 49 16.24 13.03 8.18
N GLY A 50 17.23 12.38 8.80
CA GLY A 50 17.60 10.98 8.56
C GLY A 50 16.88 9.96 9.45
N ASP A 51 15.98 10.40 10.33
CA ASP A 51 15.27 9.51 11.25
C ASP A 51 14.12 8.77 10.56
N LEU A 52 14.38 7.54 10.13
CA LEU A 52 13.38 6.69 9.49
C LEU A 52 12.19 6.39 10.41
N THR A 53 12.39 6.40 11.73
CA THR A 53 11.35 6.07 12.73
C THR A 53 10.24 7.11 12.73
N ALA A 54 10.61 8.40 12.72
CA ALA A 54 9.65 9.49 12.69
C ALA A 54 8.81 9.48 11.40
N TYR A 55 9.43 9.17 10.25
CA TYR A 55 8.70 8.98 8.99
C TYR A 55 7.73 7.79 9.08
N HIS A 56 8.15 6.63 9.58
CA HIS A 56 7.26 5.46 9.69
C HIS A 56 6.03 5.74 10.55
N HIS A 57 6.18 6.42 11.68
CA HIS A 57 5.04 6.77 12.52
C HIS A 57 4.12 7.80 11.85
N ARG A 58 4.68 8.80 11.16
CA ARG A 58 3.90 9.80 10.44
C ARG A 58 3.12 9.19 9.27
N ILE A 59 3.77 8.31 8.50
CA ILE A 59 3.14 7.49 7.45
C ILE A 59 1.98 6.67 8.01
N SER A 60 2.17 5.98 9.14
CA SER A 60 1.12 5.17 9.75
C SER A 60 -0.11 6.01 10.08
N ILE A 61 0.07 7.21 10.64
CA ILE A 61 -1.06 8.12 10.90
C ILE A 61 -1.69 8.61 9.60
N TYR A 62 -0.89 8.96 8.59
CA TYR A 62 -1.42 9.39 7.29
C TYR A 62 -2.24 8.30 6.61
N LEU A 63 -1.78 7.05 6.62
CA LEU A 63 -2.53 5.92 6.05
C LEU A 63 -3.85 5.68 6.80
N LEU A 64 -3.83 5.67 8.14
CA LEU A 64 -5.03 5.53 8.95
C LEU A 64 -6.07 6.64 8.71
N ASN A 65 -5.60 7.84 8.40
CA ASN A 65 -6.45 8.99 8.10
C ASN A 65 -6.82 9.12 6.62
N GLY A 66 -6.43 8.16 5.77
CA GLY A 66 -6.66 8.21 4.31
C GLY A 66 -5.90 9.32 3.58
N GLN A 67 -4.87 9.91 4.20
CA GLN A 67 -4.05 10.99 3.65
C GLN A 67 -2.94 10.41 2.74
N LEU A 68 -3.34 9.77 1.65
CA LEU A 68 -2.47 8.95 0.79
C LEU A 68 -1.35 9.76 0.12
N GLU A 69 -1.60 11.01 -0.28
CA GLU A 69 -0.59 11.89 -0.87
C GLU A 69 0.52 12.24 0.15
N ASN A 70 0.13 12.50 1.40
CA ASN A 70 1.09 12.78 2.48
C ASN A 70 1.91 11.52 2.81
N ALA A 71 1.27 10.35 2.87
CA ALA A 71 1.98 9.08 3.04
C ALA A 71 2.96 8.82 1.89
N LEU A 72 2.56 9.06 0.63
CA LEU A 72 3.42 8.90 -0.54
C LEU A 72 4.63 9.86 -0.50
N ALA A 73 4.43 11.11 -0.07
CA ALA A 73 5.52 12.06 0.09
C ALA A 73 6.59 11.56 1.09
N ASP A 74 6.14 10.96 2.20
CA ASP A 74 7.03 10.41 3.23
C ASP A 74 7.71 9.11 2.79
N PHE A 75 7.01 8.21 2.10
CA PHE A 75 7.66 7.04 1.51
C PHE A 75 8.73 7.43 0.48
N ASN A 76 8.47 8.47 -0.32
CA ASN A 76 9.48 9.01 -1.23
C ASN A 76 10.68 9.61 -0.47
N ALA A 77 10.46 10.22 0.70
CA ALA A 77 11.55 10.67 1.56
C ALA A 77 12.35 9.48 2.10
N LEU A 78 11.69 8.42 2.58
CA LEU A 78 12.34 7.18 3.01
C LEU A 78 13.17 6.54 1.90
N ASN A 79 12.65 6.47 0.68
CA ASN A 79 13.40 5.92 -0.46
C ASN A 79 14.65 6.75 -0.79
N ARG A 80 14.61 8.08 -0.62
CA ARG A 80 15.83 8.92 -0.78
C ARG A 80 16.88 8.64 0.30
N LEU A 81 16.45 8.33 1.53
CA LEU A 81 17.33 8.03 2.66
C LEU A 81 17.90 6.60 2.60
N ARG A 82 17.08 5.64 2.17
CA ARG A 82 17.43 4.23 2.04
C ARG A 82 16.87 3.69 0.73
N GLN A 83 17.65 3.87 -0.34
CA GLN A 83 17.26 3.43 -1.67
C GLN A 83 17.12 1.90 -1.74
N GLY A 84 16.12 1.44 -2.48
CA GLY A 84 15.94 0.01 -2.77
C GLY A 84 15.36 -0.81 -1.62
N ASP A 85 14.85 -0.18 -0.55
CA ASP A 85 14.10 -0.91 0.47
C ASP A 85 12.79 -1.46 -0.13
N PHE A 86 12.67 -2.80 -0.13
CA PHE A 86 11.57 -3.52 -0.77
C PHE A 86 10.20 -3.03 -0.28
N ALA A 87 10.02 -2.90 1.03
CA ALA A 87 8.73 -2.50 1.62
C ALA A 87 8.38 -1.06 1.24
N THR A 88 9.35 -0.16 1.23
CA THR A 88 9.19 1.24 0.81
C THR A 88 8.73 1.32 -0.64
N LEU A 89 9.43 0.65 -1.57
CA LEU A 89 9.07 0.66 -2.99
C LEU A 89 7.69 0.02 -3.26
N MET A 90 7.35 -1.06 -2.55
CA MET A 90 6.04 -1.72 -2.69
C MET A 90 4.91 -0.77 -2.27
N ASN A 91 5.11 0.00 -1.21
CA ASN A 91 4.13 1.00 -0.78
C ASN A 91 4.04 2.20 -1.73
N ILE A 92 5.16 2.66 -2.30
CA ILE A 92 5.15 3.73 -3.33
C ILE A 92 4.31 3.30 -4.54
N GLY A 93 4.53 2.08 -5.05
CA GLY A 93 3.77 1.56 -6.19
C GLY A 93 2.27 1.48 -5.88
N ARG A 94 1.90 0.87 -4.75
CA ARG A 94 0.48 0.75 -4.33
C ARG A 94 -0.19 2.09 -4.07
N LEU A 95 0.50 3.04 -3.44
CA LEU A 95 -0.06 4.38 -3.20
C LEU A 95 -0.30 5.13 -4.50
N ASN A 96 0.63 5.06 -5.45
CA ASN A 96 0.41 5.64 -6.78
C ASN A 96 -0.77 4.97 -7.50
N TRP A 97 -0.95 3.65 -7.34
CA TRP A 97 -2.15 2.97 -7.83
C TRP A 97 -3.45 3.50 -7.17
N TYR A 98 -3.49 3.63 -5.85
CA TYR A 98 -4.64 4.15 -5.12
C TYR A 98 -4.98 5.59 -5.51
N LEU A 99 -3.95 6.41 -5.75
CA LEU A 99 -4.09 7.80 -6.21
C LEU A 99 -4.44 7.91 -7.70
N GLY A 100 -4.38 6.81 -8.46
CA GLY A 100 -4.66 6.79 -9.90
C GLY A 100 -3.48 7.23 -10.78
N HIS A 101 -2.30 7.46 -10.18
CA HIS A 101 -1.04 7.74 -10.88
C HIS A 101 -0.48 6.44 -11.48
N THR A 102 -1.18 5.90 -12.49
CA THR A 102 -0.94 4.55 -13.01
C THR A 102 0.47 4.39 -13.61
N GLU A 103 0.99 5.40 -14.30
CA GLU A 103 2.34 5.41 -14.86
C GLU A 103 3.41 5.35 -13.75
N ALA A 104 3.24 6.14 -12.69
CA ALA A 104 4.15 6.14 -11.55
C ALA A 104 4.07 4.82 -10.78
N SER A 105 2.88 4.22 -10.69
CA SER A 105 2.69 2.87 -10.14
C SER A 105 3.48 1.84 -10.94
N ALA A 106 3.35 1.82 -12.28
CA ALA A 106 4.09 0.90 -13.13
C ALA A 106 5.60 1.05 -12.95
N ALA A 107 6.12 2.28 -13.01
CA ALA A 107 7.54 2.56 -12.85
C ALA A 107 8.11 2.09 -11.50
N ALA A 108 7.33 2.21 -10.41
CA ALA A 108 7.75 1.72 -9.11
C ALA A 108 7.94 0.19 -9.11
N PHE A 109 7.03 -0.56 -9.75
CA PHE A 109 7.10 -2.03 -9.79
C PHE A 109 8.12 -2.57 -10.81
N GLU A 110 8.46 -1.81 -11.86
CA GLU A 110 9.51 -2.18 -12.83
C GLU A 110 10.91 -2.25 -12.22
N SER A 111 11.13 -1.60 -11.07
CA SER A 111 12.43 -1.62 -10.36
C SER A 111 12.73 -2.92 -9.60
N PHE A 112 11.74 -3.82 -9.48
CA PHE A 112 11.90 -5.07 -8.74
C PHE A 112 12.48 -6.18 -9.59
N ASP A 113 12.98 -7.22 -8.92
CA ASP A 113 13.31 -8.49 -9.56
C ASP A 113 12.07 -9.04 -10.31
N PRO A 114 12.19 -9.38 -11.61
CA PRO A 114 11.08 -9.93 -12.40
C PRO A 114 10.44 -11.20 -11.82
N SER A 115 11.13 -11.94 -10.94
CA SER A 115 10.61 -13.10 -10.22
C SER A 115 9.79 -12.77 -8.96
N SER A 116 9.73 -11.48 -8.58
CA SER A 116 8.86 -11.02 -7.50
C SER A 116 7.39 -11.11 -7.94
N HIS A 117 6.71 -12.17 -7.49
CA HIS A 117 5.31 -12.41 -7.82
C HIS A 117 4.42 -11.21 -7.49
N MET A 118 4.54 -10.63 -6.29
CA MET A 118 3.74 -9.47 -5.90
C MET A 118 4.02 -8.23 -6.76
N ALA A 119 5.29 -7.89 -6.98
CA ALA A 119 5.62 -6.71 -7.78
C ALA A 119 5.17 -6.89 -9.24
N TRP A 120 5.36 -8.09 -9.79
CA TRP A 120 4.90 -8.41 -11.14
C TRP A 120 3.37 -8.35 -11.27
N ILE A 121 2.61 -8.88 -10.30
CA ILE A 121 1.13 -8.82 -10.29
C ILE A 121 0.67 -7.36 -10.39
N TRP A 122 1.20 -6.48 -9.53
CA TRP A 122 0.86 -5.07 -9.54
C TRP A 122 1.33 -4.34 -10.81
N LEU A 123 2.49 -4.71 -11.36
CA LEU A 123 2.96 -4.20 -12.64
C LEU A 123 2.01 -4.57 -13.77
N GLN A 124 1.48 -5.81 -13.80
CA GLN A 124 0.53 -6.22 -14.84
C GLN A 124 -0.79 -5.46 -14.73
N LEU A 125 -1.30 -5.24 -13.52
CA LEU A 125 -2.47 -4.38 -13.31
C LEU A 125 -2.26 -2.99 -13.89
N ALA A 126 -1.13 -2.35 -13.57
CA ALA A 126 -0.79 -1.03 -14.08
C ALA A 126 -0.62 -1.02 -15.60
N ASN A 127 0.09 -2.01 -16.16
CA ASN A 127 0.31 -2.11 -17.60
C ASN A 127 -1.00 -2.29 -18.39
N VAL A 128 -1.88 -3.19 -17.95
CA VAL A 128 -3.16 -3.43 -18.61
C VAL A 128 -4.06 -2.19 -18.51
N ARG A 129 -4.07 -1.50 -17.36
CA ARG A 129 -4.79 -0.22 -17.22
C ARG A 129 -4.26 0.86 -18.17
N LEU A 130 -2.96 0.86 -18.47
CA LEU A 130 -2.33 1.75 -19.46
C LEU A 130 -2.55 1.29 -20.91
N GLY A 131 -3.34 0.23 -21.16
CA GLY A 131 -3.58 -0.33 -22.48
C GLY A 131 -2.41 -1.14 -23.05
N LYS A 132 -1.40 -1.44 -22.24
CA LYS A 132 -0.31 -2.35 -22.63
C LYS A 132 -0.78 -3.80 -22.48
N LYS A 133 -0.18 -4.70 -23.25
CA LYS A 133 -0.40 -6.14 -23.06
C LYS A 133 0.24 -6.58 -21.74
N ALA A 134 -0.44 -7.50 -21.06
CA ALA A 134 0.16 -8.21 -19.93
C ALA A 134 1.40 -8.98 -20.41
N GLY A 135 2.47 -8.91 -19.61
CA GLY A 135 3.69 -9.67 -19.84
C GLY A 135 3.54 -11.14 -19.46
N GLU A 136 4.55 -11.93 -19.80
CA GLU A 136 4.71 -13.29 -19.28
C GLU A 136 5.38 -13.23 -17.90
N PHE A 137 5.05 -14.18 -17.02
CA PHE A 137 5.72 -14.30 -15.74
C PHE A 137 6.96 -15.20 -15.88
N PRO A 138 8.15 -14.77 -15.42
CA PRO A 138 9.41 -15.49 -15.68
C PRO A 138 9.49 -16.90 -15.09
N ASP A 139 8.72 -17.21 -14.04
CA ASP A 139 8.67 -18.52 -13.40
C ASP A 139 7.26 -19.12 -13.51
N ASN A 140 7.07 -20.02 -14.47
CA ASN A 140 5.78 -20.70 -14.67
C ASN A 140 5.60 -21.95 -13.79
N SER A 141 6.47 -22.17 -12.80
CA SER A 141 6.34 -23.32 -11.92
C SER A 141 5.00 -23.30 -11.20
N ALA A 142 4.45 -24.48 -10.93
CA ALA A 142 3.21 -24.63 -10.15
C ALA A 142 3.45 -24.36 -8.65
N ALA A 143 4.28 -23.37 -8.31
CA ALA A 143 4.62 -23.03 -6.96
C ALA A 143 3.34 -22.81 -6.14
N ALA A 144 3.18 -23.60 -5.09
CA ALA A 144 1.94 -23.66 -4.31
C ALA A 144 1.88 -22.61 -3.20
N PHE A 145 2.79 -21.63 -3.18
CA PHE A 145 2.80 -20.59 -2.18
C PHE A 145 2.02 -19.37 -2.67
N TRP A 146 1.33 -18.70 -1.75
CA TRP A 146 0.67 -17.44 -2.06
C TRP A 146 1.70 -16.29 -2.22
N PRO A 147 1.65 -15.46 -3.28
CA PRO A 147 0.55 -15.24 -4.23
C PRO A 147 0.77 -15.86 -5.64
N ALA A 148 1.58 -16.92 -5.79
CA ALA A 148 1.90 -17.49 -7.09
C ALA A 148 0.69 -17.89 -7.97
N PRO A 149 -0.43 -18.39 -7.41
CA PRO A 149 -1.64 -18.62 -8.19
C PRO A 149 -2.18 -17.37 -8.91
N VAL A 150 -2.06 -16.18 -8.30
CA VAL A 150 -2.49 -14.93 -8.93
C VAL A 150 -1.62 -14.61 -10.15
N ALA A 151 -0.31 -14.80 -10.06
CA ALA A 151 0.59 -14.59 -11.19
C ALA A 151 0.27 -15.54 -12.36
N ARG A 152 0.00 -16.82 -12.05
CA ARG A 152 -0.43 -17.83 -13.04
C ARG A 152 -1.76 -17.47 -13.69
N PHE A 153 -2.70 -16.91 -12.93
CA PHE A 153 -3.97 -16.43 -13.46
C PHE A 153 -3.77 -15.29 -14.46
N TYR A 154 -2.97 -14.28 -14.13
CA TYR A 154 -2.70 -13.15 -15.04
C TYR A 154 -1.91 -13.58 -16.29
N ALA A 155 -1.04 -14.58 -16.16
CA ALA A 155 -0.33 -15.20 -17.27
C ALA A 155 -1.22 -16.15 -18.12
N GLY A 156 -2.47 -16.37 -17.73
CA GLY A 156 -3.43 -17.21 -18.47
C GLY A 156 -3.23 -18.73 -18.29
N HIS A 157 -2.44 -19.16 -17.30
CA HIS A 157 -2.19 -20.58 -17.03
C HIS A 157 -3.28 -21.27 -16.21
N ILE A 158 -4.08 -20.50 -15.46
CA ILE A 158 -5.26 -20.98 -14.74
C ILE A 158 -6.44 -20.06 -14.98
N SER A 159 -7.65 -20.60 -14.83
CA SER A 159 -8.88 -19.80 -14.92
C SER A 159 -9.12 -19.02 -13.62
N GLU A 160 -9.97 -17.99 -13.69
CA GLU A 160 -10.45 -17.28 -12.49
C GLU A 160 -11.12 -18.24 -11.50
N ALA A 161 -11.96 -19.16 -11.99
CA ALA A 161 -12.63 -20.15 -11.15
C ALA A 161 -11.63 -21.05 -10.42
N GLU A 162 -10.52 -21.41 -11.08
CA GLU A 162 -9.44 -22.18 -10.47
C GLU A 162 -8.67 -21.36 -9.44
N LEU A 163 -8.36 -20.08 -9.72
CA LEU A 163 -7.74 -19.17 -8.73
C LEU A 163 -8.60 -19.06 -7.46
N LEU A 164 -9.90 -18.79 -7.61
CA LEU A 164 -10.79 -18.63 -6.47
C LEU A 164 -10.98 -19.93 -5.68
N LYS A 165 -10.93 -21.08 -6.35
CA LYS A 165 -10.91 -22.38 -5.70
C LYS A 165 -9.63 -22.58 -4.88
N ILE A 166 -8.46 -22.32 -5.46
CA ILE A 166 -7.17 -22.41 -4.75
C ILE A 166 -7.19 -21.49 -3.52
N ALA A 167 -7.67 -20.26 -3.66
CA ALA A 167 -7.79 -19.30 -2.56
C ALA A 167 -8.71 -19.79 -1.43
N ALA A 168 -9.79 -20.50 -1.76
CA ALA A 168 -10.73 -21.06 -0.78
C ALA A 168 -10.18 -22.31 -0.06
N ASP A 169 -9.36 -23.09 -0.74
CA ASP A 169 -8.74 -24.31 -0.20
C ASP A 169 -7.45 -24.02 0.60
N GLU A 170 -6.90 -22.81 0.46
CA GLU A 170 -5.68 -22.37 1.12
C GLU A 170 -5.87 -22.23 2.65
N LYS A 171 -4.85 -22.62 3.43
CA LYS A 171 -4.93 -22.55 4.89
C LYS A 171 -4.76 -21.13 5.42
N ALA A 172 -4.16 -20.24 4.64
CA ALA A 172 -3.98 -18.84 4.99
C ALA A 172 -5.32 -18.10 4.97
N THR A 173 -5.62 -17.39 6.06
CA THR A 173 -6.90 -16.67 6.23
C THR A 173 -7.08 -15.52 5.24
N THR A 174 -5.99 -15.00 4.66
CA THR A 174 -6.02 -13.86 3.73
C THR A 174 -6.24 -14.26 2.27
N ALA A 175 -5.97 -15.51 1.90
CA ALA A 175 -5.97 -15.94 0.50
C ALA A 175 -7.34 -15.75 -0.18
N VAL A 176 -8.44 -16.00 0.55
CA VAL A 176 -9.81 -15.74 0.06
C VAL A 176 -10.04 -14.26 -0.25
N CYS A 177 -9.58 -13.37 0.64
CA CYS A 177 -9.64 -11.92 0.43
C CYS A 177 -8.82 -11.54 -0.82
N GLU A 178 -7.54 -11.89 -0.82
CA GLU A 178 -6.59 -11.49 -1.86
C GLU A 178 -6.99 -12.07 -3.23
N GLY A 179 -7.49 -13.30 -3.30
CA GLY A 179 -7.98 -13.91 -4.54
C GLY A 179 -9.15 -13.13 -5.16
N ASN A 180 -10.10 -12.69 -4.33
CA ASN A 180 -11.20 -11.83 -4.78
C ASN A 180 -10.71 -10.45 -5.20
N VAL A 181 -9.78 -9.84 -4.45
CA VAL A 181 -9.17 -8.55 -4.81
C VAL A 181 -8.51 -8.63 -6.18
N PHE A 182 -7.57 -9.54 -6.36
CA PHE A 182 -6.79 -9.59 -7.60
C PHE A 182 -7.61 -10.05 -8.81
N ALA A 183 -8.59 -10.94 -8.63
CA ALA A 183 -9.53 -11.28 -9.70
C ALA A 183 -10.41 -10.07 -10.09
N GLY A 184 -10.94 -9.34 -9.10
CA GLY A 184 -11.75 -8.16 -9.32
C GLY A 184 -10.98 -7.03 -10.00
N LEU A 185 -9.77 -6.71 -9.51
CA LEU A 185 -8.90 -5.69 -10.11
C LEU A 185 -8.56 -6.06 -11.56
N TRP A 186 -8.29 -7.34 -11.85
CA TRP A 186 -7.96 -7.81 -13.19
C TRP A 186 -9.10 -7.61 -14.19
N ARG A 187 -10.32 -7.99 -13.82
CA ARG A 187 -11.51 -7.70 -14.63
C ARG A 187 -11.69 -6.19 -14.83
N GLY A 188 -11.49 -5.40 -13.77
CA GLY A 188 -11.63 -3.94 -13.81
C GLY A 188 -10.68 -3.30 -14.83
N VAL A 189 -9.40 -3.65 -14.81
CA VAL A 189 -8.43 -3.12 -15.79
C VAL A 189 -8.67 -3.59 -17.22
N GLN A 190 -9.34 -4.73 -17.40
CA GLN A 190 -9.75 -5.25 -18.71
C GLN A 190 -11.07 -4.64 -19.21
N GLY A 191 -11.70 -3.74 -18.43
CA GLY A 191 -12.95 -3.08 -18.78
C GLY A 191 -14.21 -3.85 -18.39
N ASP A 192 -14.09 -5.03 -17.77
CA ASP A 192 -15.22 -5.80 -17.26
C ASP A 192 -15.64 -5.34 -15.86
N GLN A 193 -16.22 -4.13 -15.80
CA GLN A 193 -16.68 -3.52 -14.56
C GLN A 193 -17.83 -4.32 -13.92
N THR A 194 -18.67 -4.96 -14.73
CA THR A 194 -19.81 -5.76 -14.27
C THR A 194 -19.36 -7.03 -13.57
N GLY A 195 -18.35 -7.73 -14.11
CA GLY A 195 -17.76 -8.90 -13.47
C GLY A 195 -16.81 -8.55 -12.31
N ALA A 196 -16.12 -7.41 -12.37
CA ALA A 196 -15.22 -6.96 -11.32
C ALA A 196 -15.93 -6.65 -10.00
N ARG A 197 -17.03 -5.89 -10.06
CA ARG A 197 -17.76 -5.40 -8.89
C ARG A 197 -18.10 -6.47 -7.83
N PRO A 198 -18.74 -7.61 -8.17
CA PRO A 198 -19.09 -8.61 -7.16
C PRO A 198 -17.87 -9.24 -6.47
N LEU A 199 -16.74 -9.37 -7.16
CA LEU A 199 -15.49 -9.89 -6.58
C LEU A 199 -14.93 -8.88 -5.57
N LEU A 200 -14.87 -7.61 -5.94
CA LEU A 200 -14.39 -6.56 -5.05
C LEU A 200 -15.32 -6.38 -3.84
N GLU A 201 -16.63 -6.44 -4.01
CA GLU A 201 -17.59 -6.40 -2.90
C GLU A 201 -17.46 -7.63 -1.98
N ALA A 202 -17.11 -8.80 -2.51
CA ALA A 202 -16.80 -9.98 -1.72
C ALA A 202 -15.51 -9.79 -0.90
N ALA A 203 -14.47 -9.22 -1.51
CA ALA A 203 -13.22 -8.87 -0.82
C ALA A 203 -13.47 -7.91 0.35
N MET A 204 -14.33 -6.90 0.18
CA MET A 204 -14.68 -5.96 1.25
C MET A 204 -15.30 -6.61 2.49
N LYS A 205 -15.83 -7.84 2.37
CA LYS A 205 -16.41 -8.61 3.47
C LYS A 205 -15.42 -9.55 4.15
N THR A 206 -14.34 -9.93 3.47
CA THR A 206 -13.38 -10.94 3.92
C THR A 206 -12.01 -10.36 4.27
N CYS A 207 -11.64 -9.22 3.68
CA CYS A 207 -10.43 -8.50 4.01
C CYS A 207 -10.59 -7.75 5.34
N ASP A 208 -9.56 -7.80 6.18
CA ASP A 208 -9.47 -6.93 7.35
C ASP A 208 -9.47 -5.46 6.90
N LYS A 209 -10.24 -4.62 7.60
CA LYS A 209 -10.29 -3.19 7.31
C LYS A 209 -8.92 -2.55 7.45
N ASP A 210 -8.68 -1.51 6.65
CA ASP A 210 -7.44 -0.73 6.63
C ASP A 210 -6.18 -1.54 6.23
N THR A 211 -6.36 -2.72 5.64
CA THR A 211 -5.29 -3.46 4.95
C THR A 211 -5.09 -2.97 3.52
N ASN A 212 -3.91 -3.24 2.95
CA ASN A 212 -3.63 -2.88 1.55
C ASN A 212 -4.66 -3.47 0.58
N ASP A 213 -5.05 -4.72 0.78
CA ASP A 213 -6.00 -5.43 -0.09
C ASP A 213 -7.41 -4.83 0.03
N TRP A 214 -7.80 -4.43 1.24
CA TRP A 214 -9.04 -3.67 1.47
C TRP A 214 -9.01 -2.32 0.74
N TYR A 215 -7.93 -1.54 0.86
CA TYR A 215 -7.81 -0.26 0.15
C TYR A 215 -7.82 -0.45 -1.37
N ALA A 216 -7.19 -1.50 -1.88
CA ALA A 216 -7.18 -1.80 -3.31
C ALA A 216 -8.60 -2.05 -3.82
N ALA A 217 -9.41 -2.86 -3.12
CA ALA A 217 -10.78 -3.13 -3.50
C ALA A 217 -11.69 -1.90 -3.33
N HIS A 218 -11.58 -1.20 -2.21
CA HIS A 218 -12.36 0.00 -1.92
C HIS A 218 -12.15 1.08 -2.98
N ASN A 219 -10.88 1.41 -3.27
CA ASN A 219 -10.56 2.45 -4.24
C ASN A 219 -11.02 2.09 -5.66
N GLU A 220 -10.96 0.81 -6.04
CA GLU A 220 -11.46 0.40 -7.34
C GLU A 220 -12.99 0.48 -7.42
N LEU A 221 -13.70 0.05 -6.37
CA LEU A 221 -15.16 0.21 -6.28
C LEU A 221 -15.59 1.68 -6.34
N ASP A 222 -14.82 2.58 -5.71
CA ASP A 222 -15.07 4.02 -5.77
C ASP A 222 -14.93 4.57 -7.18
N ARG A 223 -13.92 4.14 -7.95
CA ARG A 223 -13.76 4.52 -9.37
C ARG A 223 -14.91 4.01 -10.24
N MET A 224 -15.54 2.90 -9.85
CA MET A 224 -16.69 2.32 -10.56
C MET A 224 -18.02 3.04 -10.27
N LYS A 225 -18.05 4.00 -9.33
CA LYS A 225 -19.26 4.80 -9.09
C LYS A 225 -19.46 5.75 -10.28
N PRO A 226 -20.71 5.95 -10.75
CA PRO A 226 -20.99 6.97 -11.76
C PRO A 226 -20.51 8.33 -11.24
N GLU A 227 -19.81 9.10 -12.08
CA GLU A 227 -19.43 10.47 -11.76
C GLU A 227 -20.68 11.26 -11.35
N GLY A 228 -20.67 11.83 -10.12
CA GLY A 228 -21.75 12.70 -9.63
C GLY A 228 -22.59 12.19 -8.46
N LYS A 229 -22.16 11.16 -7.72
CA LYS A 229 -22.71 10.87 -6.38
C LYS A 229 -21.61 10.79 -5.32
N THR A 230 -21.28 11.93 -4.74
CA THR A 230 -20.68 12.01 -3.40
C THR A 230 -21.67 11.43 -2.36
N PRO A 231 -21.20 10.85 -1.24
CA PRO A 231 -22.07 10.46 -0.12
C PRO A 231 -22.90 11.63 0.41
#